data_AF-A0A525W8F0-F1
#
_entry.id   AF-A0A525W8F0-F1
#
_cell.length_a   1.000
_cell.length_b   1.000
_cell.length_c   1.000
_cell.angle_alpha   90.00
_cell.angle_beta   90.00
_cell.angle_gamma   90.00
#
_symmetry.space_group_name_H-M   'P 1'
#
loop_
_entity.id
_entity.type
_entity.pdbx_description
1 polymer ?
#
loop_
_entity_poly.entity_id
_entity_poly.type
_entity_poly.pdbx_seq_one_letter_code
_entity_poly.pdbx_strand_id
1 'polypeptide(L)'
;MLRSDCLRAEDRSPRSASVLLIGFVSILQGLILVFDVATVRAELSPNQVVIVANANSRESLSVAQHYAMRRGIPVQHISKLDLPLDDTMSREDYERRLVTPLRQMLHAQGLHKSIRVAVTVFGVPLRVAASKLTDDEERWRRDAAARLGAARVRLEDLDRRAGAIAASAGSAPAAPHAESPVTYERNVAFLLRVDEAVQASAKRVRQLKPPADAQWSSRLEAIVREHQGVAGLAQLGHELLRDGQDSGSEAATQIRAQQAEGLQLLLGSLELPIRDRRTDLYQRVDQVYGAYGVFGLAAMELNQLSEEHGDASVDSELSLFWWDRTLYGAAWRRANPLHHAFKKAGAAHRDIPVLMVSRLDASTADLASGLVDRAMEAERQGLSGTVYLDARGLPVKDPSDTYGRYDQSLRDLHQFVTQHTTYRSQLDNAEARFQRPGAAPDVAFYSGWYRLRQYEDAFTFRTGAIGYHMASAEAVSLHSSGESGWCKNALDHGITATLGSVGEPYLDAFPEPLEFAGLLMTGQYSLVESYYLTSRWVSWRMVLVGDPLYNPWKNRPAAKRSALTMFTLAPIAPSDQAFADPLLARDDVKRFQSQSRIRLDAILQNQAQTLGPTAQ
;
A
#
# COMPACT_ATOMS: atom_id res chain seq x y z
N MET A 1 69.25 25.54 -58.32
CA MET A 1 69.39 26.81 -59.05
C MET A 1 68.09 27.59 -58.81
N LEU A 2 68.22 28.79 -58.24
CA LEU A 2 67.26 29.87 -57.96
C LEU A 2 65.98 29.88 -58.84
N ARG A 3 64.77 30.30 -58.45
CA ARG A 3 64.32 31.25 -57.40
C ARG A 3 62.76 31.29 -57.35
N SER A 4 62.20 31.47 -56.14
CA SER A 4 61.19 32.48 -55.75
C SER A 4 59.73 32.39 -56.27
N ASP A 5 58.73 32.28 -55.38
CA ASP A 5 57.88 33.37 -54.78
C ASP A 5 56.49 33.39 -55.51
N CYS A 6 55.31 33.73 -54.98
CA CYS A 6 54.70 34.04 -53.68
C CYS A 6 53.17 34.26 -53.94
N LEU A 7 52.31 34.07 -52.91
CA LEU A 7 50.94 34.66 -52.67
C LEU A 7 49.75 34.29 -53.61
N ARG A 8 48.60 33.74 -53.13
CA ARG A 8 47.51 34.21 -52.23
C ARG A 8 46.58 35.33 -52.77
N ALA A 9 45.28 34.99 -52.85
CA ALA A 9 44.09 35.83 -52.58
C ALA A 9 42.90 34.84 -52.38
N GLU A 10 42.24 34.70 -51.22
CA GLU A 10 41.17 35.55 -50.63
C GLU A 10 39.97 35.75 -51.60
N ASP A 11 38.67 35.61 -51.27
CA ASP A 11 37.95 35.66 -50.00
C ASP A 11 36.45 35.24 -50.19
N ARG A 12 35.77 34.97 -49.05
CA ARG A 12 34.32 35.16 -48.74
C ARG A 12 33.20 34.30 -49.35
N SER A 13 32.60 33.50 -48.47
CA SER A 13 31.16 33.12 -48.43
C SER A 13 30.28 34.32 -47.99
N PRO A 14 28.96 34.41 -48.30
CA PRO A 14 27.94 33.67 -47.52
C PRO A 14 26.58 33.30 -48.23
N ARG A 15 25.89 32.33 -47.61
CA ARG A 15 24.42 32.11 -47.45
C ARG A 15 23.48 31.74 -48.65
N SER A 16 22.94 30.52 -48.50
CA SER A 16 21.51 30.12 -48.52
C SER A 16 20.77 29.68 -49.80
N ALA A 17 20.04 28.58 -49.58
CA ALA A 17 18.78 28.12 -50.17
C ALA A 17 18.84 27.34 -51.51
N SER A 18 18.61 26.03 -51.40
CA SER A 18 18.14 25.21 -52.53
C SER A 18 16.95 24.37 -52.06
N VAL A 19 15.78 24.81 -52.52
CA VAL A 19 14.49 24.13 -52.52
C VAL A 19 14.54 23.01 -53.57
N LEU A 20 14.00 21.84 -53.23
CA LEU A 20 13.43 20.76 -54.07
C LEU A 20 13.91 19.37 -53.63
N LEU A 21 13.23 18.82 -52.61
CA LEU A 21 13.04 17.37 -52.49
C LEU A 21 11.82 17.07 -51.59
N ILE A 22 10.63 17.49 -52.01
CA ILE A 22 9.36 17.02 -51.44
C ILE A 22 8.59 16.39 -52.59
N GLY A 23 8.65 15.06 -52.66
CA GLY A 23 7.91 14.34 -53.69
C GLY A 23 8.27 12.87 -53.80
N PHE A 24 8.48 12.13 -52.71
CA PHE A 24 8.53 10.66 -52.77
C PHE A 24 8.28 9.92 -51.42
N VAL A 25 7.55 10.53 -50.46
CA VAL A 25 7.16 9.84 -49.19
C VAL A 25 5.64 9.78 -48.98
N SER A 26 4.83 10.42 -49.82
CA SER A 26 3.39 10.61 -49.55
C SER A 26 2.44 9.53 -50.09
N ILE A 27 2.91 8.35 -50.52
CA ILE A 27 2.04 7.25 -51.04
C ILE A 27 2.26 5.93 -50.27
N LEU A 28 2.75 6.00 -49.03
CA LEU A 28 2.68 4.90 -48.07
C LEU A 28 2.06 5.33 -46.72
N GLN A 29 1.20 6.36 -46.76
CA GLN A 29 0.37 6.84 -45.64
C GLN A 29 -1.14 6.68 -45.93
N GLY A 30 -1.49 5.82 -46.88
CA GLY A 30 -2.85 5.66 -47.38
C GLY A 30 -3.40 4.25 -47.22
N LEU A 31 -3.13 3.56 -46.11
CA LEU A 31 -3.92 2.40 -45.67
C LEU A 31 -3.54 1.98 -44.23
N ILE A 32 -3.56 2.91 -43.27
CA ILE A 32 -3.82 2.51 -41.89
C ILE A 32 -5.32 2.22 -41.85
N LEU A 33 -5.66 0.97 -42.15
CA LEU A 33 -6.92 0.39 -41.71
C LEU A 33 -7.03 0.74 -40.22
N VAL A 34 -8.01 1.57 -39.90
CA VAL A 34 -8.60 1.67 -38.56
C VAL A 34 -9.22 0.30 -38.29
N PHE A 35 -8.37 -0.69 -38.04
CA PHE A 35 -8.76 -1.77 -37.17
C PHE A 35 -8.83 -1.11 -35.80
N ASP A 36 -10.05 -0.71 -35.44
CA ASP A 36 -10.48 -0.81 -34.06
C ASP A 36 -10.29 -2.28 -33.71
N VAL A 37 -9.04 -2.65 -33.37
CA VAL A 37 -8.76 -3.93 -32.75
C VAL A 37 -9.56 -3.83 -31.48
N ALA A 38 -10.74 -4.44 -31.49
CA ALA A 38 -11.49 -4.77 -30.30
C ALA A 38 -10.46 -5.42 -29.40
N THR A 39 -9.90 -4.62 -28.49
CA THR A 39 -8.98 -5.11 -27.48
C THR A 39 -9.85 -6.10 -26.74
N VAL A 40 -9.53 -7.38 -26.91
CA VAL A 40 -10.14 -8.45 -26.13
C VAL A 40 -9.75 -8.13 -24.70
N ARG A 41 -10.59 -7.33 -24.02
CA ARG A 41 -10.43 -6.98 -22.62
C ARG A 41 -10.76 -8.24 -21.86
N ALA A 42 -9.81 -8.72 -21.07
CA ALA A 42 -10.07 -9.83 -20.18
C ALA A 42 -10.92 -9.27 -19.03
N GLU A 43 -12.23 -9.30 -19.21
CA GLU A 43 -13.16 -8.94 -18.17
C GLU A 43 -13.07 -9.94 -17.01
N LEU A 44 -13.19 -9.43 -15.78
CA LEU A 44 -13.33 -10.27 -14.62
C LEU A 44 -14.55 -11.20 -14.78
N SER A 45 -14.28 -12.49 -14.91
CA SER A 45 -15.30 -13.49 -15.25
C SER A 45 -15.83 -14.24 -14.02
N PRO A 46 -17.05 -14.79 -14.07
CA PRO A 46 -17.60 -15.63 -12.98
C PRO A 46 -16.71 -16.80 -12.56
N ASN A 47 -15.90 -17.34 -13.48
CA ASN A 47 -14.94 -18.42 -13.21
C ASN A 47 -13.72 -17.99 -12.38
N GLN A 48 -13.57 -16.69 -12.13
CA GLN A 48 -12.48 -16.12 -11.31
C GLN A 48 -12.96 -15.74 -9.91
N VAL A 49 -14.22 -16.05 -9.58
CA VAL A 49 -14.85 -15.73 -8.30
C VAL A 49 -15.03 -16.99 -7.46
N VAL A 50 -14.61 -16.92 -6.19
CA VAL A 50 -14.94 -17.90 -5.15
C VAL A 50 -15.90 -17.27 -4.13
N ILE A 51 -16.90 -18.00 -3.69
CA ILE A 51 -17.88 -17.53 -2.69
C ILE A 51 -17.57 -18.22 -1.37
N VAL A 52 -17.40 -17.45 -0.30
CA VAL A 52 -17.20 -17.93 1.07
C VAL A 52 -18.51 -17.79 1.81
N ALA A 53 -19.10 -18.92 2.18
CA ALA A 53 -20.39 -19.00 2.89
C ALA A 53 -20.22 -19.69 4.25
N ASN A 54 -20.98 -19.25 5.24
CA ASN A 54 -21.04 -19.88 6.54
C ASN A 54 -21.98 -21.09 6.49
N ALA A 55 -21.43 -22.29 6.62
CA ALA A 55 -22.18 -23.54 6.63
C ALA A 55 -23.19 -23.65 7.80
N ASN A 56 -22.97 -22.87 8.88
CA ASN A 56 -23.83 -22.83 10.06
C ASN A 56 -25.04 -21.88 9.90
N SER A 57 -25.17 -21.17 8.78
CA SER A 57 -26.32 -20.30 8.49
C SER A 57 -26.99 -20.71 7.18
N ARG A 58 -28.30 -21.01 7.24
CA ARG A 58 -29.09 -21.37 6.05
C ARG A 58 -29.25 -20.17 5.12
N GLU A 59 -29.37 -18.99 5.72
CA GLU A 59 -29.44 -17.69 5.07
C GLU A 59 -28.16 -17.40 4.29
N SER A 60 -26.99 -17.65 4.88
CA SER A 60 -25.68 -17.54 4.22
C SER A 60 -25.61 -18.39 2.95
N LEU A 61 -26.01 -19.66 3.07
CA LEU A 61 -26.02 -20.60 1.94
C LEU A 61 -27.00 -20.15 0.85
N SER A 62 -28.15 -19.59 1.22
CA SER A 62 -29.14 -19.04 0.28
C SER A 62 -28.55 -17.88 -0.53
N VAL A 63 -27.92 -16.90 0.13
CA VAL A 63 -27.27 -15.76 -0.54
C VAL A 63 -26.17 -16.23 -1.50
N ALA A 64 -25.34 -17.19 -1.06
CA ALA A 64 -24.28 -17.75 -1.89
C ALA A 64 -24.82 -18.47 -3.14
N GLN A 65 -25.87 -19.29 -2.99
CA GLN A 65 -26.51 -19.98 -4.11
C GLN A 65 -27.19 -19.00 -5.06
N HIS A 66 -27.88 -17.99 -4.53
CA HIS A 66 -28.51 -16.93 -5.31
C HIS A 66 -27.47 -16.19 -6.15
N TYR A 67 -26.38 -15.74 -5.53
CA TYR A 67 -25.32 -15.04 -6.25
C TYR A 67 -24.70 -15.92 -7.35
N ALA A 68 -24.40 -17.18 -7.04
CA ALA A 68 -23.83 -18.11 -7.99
C ALA A 68 -24.75 -18.34 -9.20
N MET A 69 -26.04 -18.55 -8.95
CA MET A 69 -27.05 -18.71 -9.99
C MET A 69 -27.16 -17.44 -10.86
N ARG A 70 -27.23 -16.26 -10.24
CA ARG A 70 -27.44 -14.98 -10.93
C ARG A 70 -26.26 -14.59 -11.82
N ARG A 71 -25.03 -14.79 -11.34
CA ARG A 71 -23.81 -14.47 -12.12
C ARG A 71 -23.26 -15.63 -12.94
N GLY A 72 -23.86 -16.83 -12.85
CA GLY A 72 -23.33 -18.02 -13.52
C GLY A 72 -21.97 -18.46 -12.95
N ILE A 73 -21.74 -18.24 -11.65
CA ILE A 73 -20.54 -18.73 -10.97
C ILE A 73 -20.73 -20.24 -10.76
N PRO A 74 -19.74 -21.08 -11.11
CA PRO A 74 -19.85 -22.51 -10.91
C PRO A 74 -20.13 -22.87 -9.45
N VAL A 75 -21.08 -23.79 -9.21
CA VAL A 75 -21.48 -24.19 -7.85
C VAL A 75 -20.33 -24.77 -7.04
N GLN A 76 -19.31 -25.35 -7.69
CA GLN A 76 -18.10 -25.83 -7.03
C GLN A 76 -17.21 -24.71 -6.45
N HIS A 77 -17.42 -23.46 -6.86
CA HIS A 77 -16.75 -22.29 -6.29
C HIS A 77 -17.42 -21.78 -5.00
N ILE A 78 -18.50 -22.41 -4.53
CA ILE A 78 -19.09 -22.11 -3.22
C ILE A 78 -18.34 -22.90 -2.14
N SER A 79 -17.49 -22.20 -1.39
CA SER A 79 -16.82 -22.71 -0.20
C SER A 79 -17.73 -22.58 1.02
N LYS A 80 -18.22 -23.71 1.52
CA LYS A 80 -19.07 -23.79 2.71
C LYS A 80 -18.19 -24.11 3.92
N LEU A 81 -18.02 -23.14 4.81
CA LEU A 81 -17.07 -23.22 5.92
C LEU A 81 -17.81 -23.20 7.27
N ASP A 82 -17.33 -23.99 8.22
CA ASP A 82 -17.81 -23.99 9.61
C ASP A 82 -17.28 -22.75 10.34
N LEU A 83 -18.02 -21.64 10.28
CA LEU A 83 -17.65 -20.34 10.82
C LEU A 83 -18.57 -19.95 11.99
N PRO A 84 -18.08 -19.16 12.97
CA PRO A 84 -18.94 -18.61 14.03
C PRO A 84 -19.99 -17.67 13.43
N LEU A 85 -21.11 -17.51 14.14
CA LEU A 85 -22.21 -16.62 13.73
C LEU A 85 -22.03 -15.17 14.22
N ASP A 86 -21.08 -14.94 15.13
CA ASP A 86 -20.77 -13.61 15.62
C ASP A 86 -20.08 -12.75 14.56
N ASP A 87 -20.28 -11.42 14.64
CA ASP A 87 -19.61 -10.44 13.77
C ASP A 87 -18.08 -10.48 13.88
N THR A 88 -17.53 -11.08 14.93
CA THR A 88 -16.08 -11.15 15.18
C THR A 88 -15.63 -12.58 15.45
N MET A 89 -14.62 -13.04 14.71
CA MET A 89 -13.95 -14.31 14.95
C MET A 89 -12.57 -14.13 15.56
N SER A 90 -12.07 -15.15 16.26
CA SER A 90 -10.69 -15.16 16.72
C SER A 90 -9.72 -15.29 15.54
N ARG A 91 -8.46 -14.84 15.71
CA ARG A 91 -7.43 -15.05 14.69
C ARG A 91 -7.16 -16.52 14.43
N GLU A 92 -7.21 -17.35 15.47
CA GLU A 92 -7.04 -18.80 15.34
C GLU A 92 -8.14 -19.41 14.47
N ASP A 93 -9.40 -19.01 14.69
CA ASP A 93 -10.53 -19.47 13.87
C ASP A 93 -10.44 -18.94 12.43
N TYR A 94 -9.98 -17.71 12.23
CA TYR A 94 -9.70 -17.19 10.89
C TYR A 94 -8.72 -18.09 10.12
N GLU A 95 -7.60 -18.47 10.72
CA GLU A 95 -6.63 -19.35 10.07
C GLU A 95 -7.14 -20.79 9.91
N ARG A 96 -7.70 -21.36 10.98
CA ARG A 96 -8.08 -22.78 11.05
C ARG A 96 -9.38 -23.09 10.32
N ARG A 97 -10.39 -22.22 10.44
CA ARG A 97 -11.76 -22.46 9.95
C ARG A 97 -12.08 -21.72 8.65
N LEU A 98 -11.36 -20.64 8.33
CA LEU A 98 -11.55 -19.89 7.09
C LEU A 98 -10.40 -20.15 6.10
N VAL A 99 -9.19 -19.66 6.37
CA VAL A 99 -8.08 -19.62 5.39
C VAL A 99 -7.63 -21.02 4.99
N THR A 100 -7.33 -21.88 5.97
CA THR A 100 -6.82 -23.23 5.70
C THR A 100 -7.76 -24.08 4.84
N PRO A 101 -9.05 -24.27 5.21
CA PRO A 101 -9.96 -25.08 4.40
C PRO A 101 -10.25 -24.45 3.03
N LEU A 102 -10.31 -23.12 2.93
CA LEU A 102 -10.47 -22.44 1.64
C LEU A 102 -9.25 -22.68 0.72
N ARG A 103 -8.02 -22.62 1.25
CA ARG A 103 -6.80 -22.94 0.50
C ARG A 103 -6.81 -24.39 0.02
N GLN A 104 -7.20 -25.33 0.89
CA GLN A 104 -7.31 -26.74 0.54
C GLN A 104 -8.32 -26.97 -0.58
N MET A 105 -9.49 -26.33 -0.51
CA MET A 105 -10.52 -26.40 -1.55
C MET A 105 -10.01 -25.86 -2.90
N LEU A 106 -9.40 -24.67 -2.90
CA LEU A 106 -8.88 -24.03 -4.11
C LEU A 106 -7.73 -24.83 -4.74
N HIS A 107 -6.88 -25.45 -3.92
CA HIS A 107 -5.83 -26.34 -4.41
C HIS A 107 -6.41 -27.63 -5.01
N ALA A 108 -7.29 -28.32 -4.28
CA ALA A 108 -7.90 -29.58 -4.71
C ALA A 108 -8.69 -29.45 -6.03
N GLN A 109 -9.30 -28.28 -6.26
CA GLN A 109 -10.03 -27.99 -7.49
C GLN A 109 -9.18 -27.34 -8.59
N GLY A 110 -7.88 -27.11 -8.36
CA GLY A 110 -7.00 -26.46 -9.35
C GLY A 110 -7.32 -24.98 -9.60
N LEU A 111 -8.05 -24.33 -8.70
CA LEU A 111 -8.57 -22.96 -8.85
C LEU A 111 -7.61 -21.86 -8.41
N HIS A 112 -6.53 -22.21 -7.70
CA HIS A 112 -5.54 -21.25 -7.19
C HIS A 112 -4.90 -20.34 -8.26
N LYS A 113 -4.91 -20.74 -9.54
CA LYS A 113 -4.39 -19.93 -10.67
C LYS A 113 -5.43 -19.03 -11.33
N SER A 114 -6.71 -19.33 -11.16
CA SER A 114 -7.81 -18.64 -11.85
C SER A 114 -8.55 -17.68 -10.94
N ILE A 115 -8.68 -18.00 -9.64
CA ILE A 115 -9.44 -17.19 -8.70
C ILE A 115 -8.71 -15.89 -8.40
N ARG A 116 -9.38 -14.78 -8.74
CA ARG A 116 -8.92 -13.41 -8.52
C ARG A 116 -9.75 -12.68 -7.47
N VAL A 117 -10.97 -13.16 -7.21
CA VAL A 117 -11.91 -12.53 -6.27
C VAL A 117 -12.47 -13.56 -5.28
N ALA A 118 -12.50 -13.19 -4.01
CA ALA A 118 -13.35 -13.83 -2.99
C ALA A 118 -14.56 -12.95 -2.67
N VAL A 119 -15.71 -13.58 -2.50
CA VAL A 119 -16.94 -12.93 -2.04
C VAL A 119 -17.36 -13.54 -0.72
N THR A 120 -17.26 -12.76 0.36
CA THR A 120 -17.89 -13.14 1.63
C THR A 120 -19.38 -12.83 1.54
N VAL A 121 -20.24 -13.69 2.10
CA VAL A 121 -21.69 -13.47 2.10
C VAL A 121 -22.24 -13.33 3.51
N PHE A 122 -23.50 -12.92 3.61
CA PHE A 122 -24.29 -12.90 4.84
C PHE A 122 -23.93 -14.04 5.79
N GLY A 123 -23.72 -13.74 7.07
CA GLY A 123 -23.36 -14.74 8.10
C GLY A 123 -21.89 -15.14 8.16
N VAL A 124 -21.03 -14.68 7.24
CA VAL A 124 -19.56 -14.73 7.43
C VAL A 124 -19.15 -13.60 8.37
N PRO A 125 -18.34 -13.85 9.42
CA PRO A 125 -17.92 -12.80 10.34
C PRO A 125 -17.30 -11.59 9.64
N LEU A 126 -17.54 -10.40 10.19
CA LEU A 126 -17.11 -9.13 9.63
C LEU A 126 -15.69 -8.77 10.06
N ARG A 127 -15.32 -9.16 11.28
CA ARG A 127 -14.03 -8.86 11.90
C ARG A 127 -13.27 -10.12 12.30
N VAL A 128 -11.96 -9.98 12.31
CA VAL A 128 -11.05 -10.90 12.96
C VAL A 128 -10.32 -10.16 14.08
N ALA A 129 -10.28 -10.75 15.26
CA ALA A 129 -9.67 -10.14 16.45
C ALA A 129 -8.14 -10.13 16.36
N ALA A 130 -7.50 -9.27 17.16
CA ALA A 130 -6.05 -9.27 17.30
C ALA A 130 -5.51 -10.65 17.69
N SER A 131 -4.36 -11.00 17.13
CA SER A 131 -3.65 -12.23 17.52
C SER A 131 -3.20 -12.10 18.96
N LYS A 132 -3.42 -13.13 19.78
CA LYS A 132 -2.76 -13.21 21.09
C LYS A 132 -1.36 -13.74 20.88
N LEU A 133 -0.36 -13.12 21.50
CA LEU A 133 0.99 -13.64 21.50
C LEU A 133 1.06 -14.93 22.32
N THR A 134 1.81 -15.90 21.81
CA THR A 134 2.24 -17.08 22.56
C THR A 134 3.21 -16.69 23.68
N ASP A 135 3.42 -17.59 24.66
CA ASP A 135 4.41 -17.37 25.72
C ASP A 135 5.83 -17.12 25.18
N ASP A 136 6.16 -17.73 24.04
CA ASP A 136 7.44 -17.58 23.35
C ASP A 136 7.56 -16.20 22.70
N GLU A 137 6.53 -15.79 21.97
CA GLU A 137 6.43 -14.47 21.35
C GLU A 137 6.45 -13.35 22.38
N GLU A 138 5.81 -13.55 23.52
CA GLU A 138 5.84 -12.60 24.64
C GLU A 138 7.26 -12.46 25.21
N ARG A 139 8.00 -13.58 25.33
CA ARG A 139 9.41 -13.53 25.74
C ARG A 139 10.27 -12.80 24.71
N TRP A 140 10.08 -13.06 23.42
CA TRP A 140 10.80 -12.37 22.35
C TRP A 140 10.46 -10.88 22.28
N ARG A 141 9.19 -10.51 22.50
CA ARG A 141 8.75 -9.11 22.59
C ARG A 141 9.46 -8.38 23.72
N ARG A 142 9.53 -8.97 24.92
CA ARG A 142 10.24 -8.38 26.06
C ARG A 142 11.74 -8.23 25.81
N ASP A 143 12.38 -9.24 25.22
CA ASP A 143 13.80 -9.17 24.86
C ASP A 143 14.06 -8.08 23.79
N ALA A 144 13.23 -8.01 22.73
CA ALA A 144 13.32 -6.96 21.72
C ALA A 144 13.10 -5.56 22.34
N ALA A 145 12.14 -5.40 23.24
CA ALA A 145 11.88 -4.14 23.95
C ALA A 145 13.09 -3.72 24.81
N ALA A 146 13.70 -4.65 25.53
CA ALA A 146 14.90 -4.37 26.32
C ALA A 146 16.08 -3.94 25.43
N ARG A 147 16.29 -4.62 24.29
CA ARG A 147 17.34 -4.26 23.31
C ARG A 147 17.10 -2.91 22.66
N LEU A 148 15.86 -2.63 22.26
CA LEU A 148 15.47 -1.32 21.72
C LEU A 148 15.75 -0.22 22.74
N GLY A 149 15.34 -0.40 24.00
CA GLY A 149 15.56 0.56 25.08
C GLY A 149 17.05 0.82 25.35
N ALA A 150 17.87 -0.24 25.44
CA ALA A 150 19.31 -0.12 25.62
C ALA A 150 19.99 0.59 24.43
N ALA A 151 19.60 0.25 23.20
CA ALA A 151 20.12 0.91 22.00
C ALA A 151 19.66 2.37 21.91
N ARG A 152 18.42 2.69 22.31
CA ARG A 152 17.89 4.06 22.38
C ARG A 152 18.74 4.94 23.28
N VAL A 153 19.04 4.48 24.50
CA VAL A 153 19.89 5.23 25.46
C VAL A 153 21.28 5.49 24.86
N ARG A 154 21.89 4.50 24.20
CA ARG A 154 23.16 4.67 23.49
C ARG A 154 23.03 5.72 22.37
N LEU A 155 21.99 5.66 21.56
CA LEU A 155 21.76 6.56 20.43
C LEU A 155 21.48 8.01 20.88
N GLU A 156 20.74 8.22 21.96
CA GLU A 156 20.51 9.56 22.53
C GLU A 156 21.80 10.18 23.08
N ASP A 157 22.66 9.37 23.69
CA ASP A 157 23.98 9.81 24.11
C ASP A 157 24.89 10.15 22.92
N LEU A 158 24.86 9.33 21.87
CA LEU A 158 25.60 9.56 20.63
C LEU A 158 25.13 10.82 19.91
N ASP A 159 23.82 11.06 19.82
CA ASP A 159 23.22 12.28 19.25
C ASP A 159 23.76 13.54 19.95
N ARG A 160 23.75 13.53 21.29
CA ARG A 160 24.29 14.63 22.11
C ARG A 160 25.78 14.84 21.87
N ARG A 161 26.57 13.76 21.86
CA ARG A 161 28.02 13.82 21.61
C ARG A 161 28.34 14.30 20.19
N ALA A 162 27.61 13.82 19.18
CA ALA A 162 27.74 14.24 17.79
C ALA A 162 27.40 15.73 17.60
N GLY A 163 26.35 16.20 18.26
CA GLY A 163 25.98 17.61 18.33
C GLY A 163 27.09 18.51 18.87
N ALA A 164 27.91 18.01 19.81
CA ALA A 164 29.03 18.75 20.39
C ALA A 164 30.31 18.76 19.52
N ILE A 165 30.41 17.92 18.49
CA ILE A 165 31.59 17.87 17.61
C ILE A 165 31.71 19.16 16.81
N ALA A 166 32.79 19.92 17.07
CA ALA A 166 33.14 21.14 16.34
C ALA A 166 31.99 22.16 16.21
N ALA A 167 31.07 22.22 17.19
CA ALA A 167 29.95 23.15 17.18
C ALA A 167 30.40 24.57 17.54
N SER A 168 29.95 25.56 16.75
CA SER A 168 29.99 26.97 17.13
C SER A 168 28.78 27.31 18.01
N ALA A 169 28.91 28.30 18.90
CA ALA A 169 27.79 28.78 19.70
C ALA A 169 26.69 29.34 18.78
N GLY A 170 25.57 28.61 18.64
CA GLY A 170 24.40 29.06 17.88
C GLY A 170 23.73 28.05 16.94
N SER A 171 24.12 26.76 16.93
CA SER A 171 23.37 25.77 16.13
C SER A 171 21.96 25.56 16.71
N ALA A 172 20.93 26.00 15.99
CA ALA A 172 19.54 25.78 16.36
C ALA A 172 19.23 24.27 16.43
N PRO A 173 18.41 23.82 17.41
CA PRO A 173 17.94 22.45 17.45
C PRO A 173 17.12 22.12 16.19
N ALA A 174 17.20 20.86 15.74
CA ALA A 174 16.42 20.37 14.62
C ALA A 174 14.92 20.63 14.84
N ALA A 175 14.20 20.98 13.77
CA ALA A 175 12.76 21.19 13.84
C ALA A 175 12.06 19.90 14.33
N PRO A 176 11.03 20.02 15.19
CA PRO A 176 10.27 18.85 15.61
C PRO A 176 9.62 18.19 14.38
N HIS A 177 9.86 16.89 14.20
CA HIS A 177 9.10 16.10 13.25
C HIS A 177 7.67 15.92 13.76
N ALA A 178 6.70 15.86 12.85
CA ALA A 178 5.33 15.49 13.20
C ALA A 178 5.33 14.12 13.91
N GLU A 179 4.69 14.03 15.07
CA GLU A 179 4.57 12.76 15.79
C GLU A 179 3.64 11.82 15.04
N SER A 180 4.16 10.66 14.61
CA SER A 180 3.32 9.58 14.10
C SER A 180 2.58 8.90 15.25
N PRO A 181 1.30 8.53 15.08
CA PRO A 181 0.59 7.70 16.05
C PRO A 181 1.19 6.28 16.14
N VAL A 182 1.86 5.81 15.09
CA VAL A 182 2.41 4.45 15.01
C VAL A 182 3.75 4.37 15.71
N THR A 183 3.86 3.48 16.69
CA THR A 183 5.09 3.26 17.46
C THR A 183 6.31 2.95 16.58
N TYR A 184 6.14 2.10 15.56
CA TYR A 184 7.21 1.78 14.61
C TYR A 184 7.68 3.00 13.81
N GLU A 185 6.77 3.83 13.29
CA GLU A 185 7.14 5.04 12.54
C GLU A 185 7.86 6.07 13.42
N ARG A 186 7.48 6.21 14.70
CA ARG A 186 8.22 7.02 15.67
C ARG A 186 9.65 6.52 15.90
N ASN A 187 9.83 5.19 15.95
CA ASN A 187 11.16 4.58 16.06
C ASN A 187 12.02 4.87 14.82
N VAL A 188 11.43 4.78 13.61
CA VAL A 188 12.12 5.14 12.36
C VAL A 188 12.50 6.63 12.32
N ALA A 189 11.58 7.53 12.65
CA ALA A 189 11.84 8.96 12.69
C ALA A 189 12.93 9.33 13.72
N PHE A 190 12.97 8.63 14.85
CA PHE A 190 14.05 8.77 15.82
C PHE A 190 15.41 8.36 15.24
N LEU A 191 15.51 7.20 14.57
CA LEU A 191 16.75 6.76 13.94
C LEU A 191 17.27 7.75 12.90
N LEU A 192 16.39 8.25 12.02
CA LEU A 192 16.76 9.19 10.96
C LEU A 192 17.35 10.48 11.53
N ARG A 193 16.77 11.00 12.62
CA ARG A 193 17.29 12.19 13.30
C ARG A 193 18.71 12.00 13.84
N VAL A 194 18.99 10.84 14.44
CA VAL A 194 20.33 10.53 14.97
C VAL A 194 21.35 10.40 13.83
N ASP A 195 20.96 9.75 12.72
CA ASP A 195 21.81 9.65 11.52
C ASP A 195 22.13 11.05 10.96
N GLU A 196 21.14 11.93 10.85
CA GLU A 196 21.33 13.32 10.44
C GLU A 196 22.33 14.08 11.32
N ALA A 197 22.27 13.90 12.65
CA ALA A 197 23.18 14.54 13.59
C ALA A 197 24.62 14.05 13.42
N VAL A 198 24.81 12.74 13.23
CA VAL A 198 26.14 12.14 12.98
C VAL A 198 26.69 12.60 11.63
N GLN A 199 25.88 12.59 10.57
CA GLN A 199 26.26 13.09 9.24
C GLN A 199 26.62 14.58 9.26
N ALA A 200 25.89 15.40 10.02
CA ALA A 200 26.23 16.81 10.22
C ALA A 200 27.57 16.97 10.92
N SER A 201 27.88 16.13 11.92
CA SER A 201 29.17 16.16 12.62
C SER A 201 30.35 15.79 11.70
N ALA A 202 30.18 14.79 10.82
CA ALA A 202 31.19 14.41 9.84
C ALA A 202 31.50 15.54 8.85
N LYS A 203 30.46 16.22 8.37
CA LYS A 203 30.61 17.42 7.52
C LYS A 203 31.40 18.52 8.22
N ARG A 204 31.14 18.78 9.52
CA ARG A 204 31.89 19.77 10.31
C ARG A 204 33.37 19.40 10.43
N VAL A 205 33.70 18.15 10.74
CA VAL A 205 35.09 17.69 10.87
C VAL A 205 35.85 17.82 9.55
N ARG A 206 35.23 17.43 8.42
CA ARG A 206 35.84 17.53 7.08
C ARG A 206 36.24 18.96 6.69
N GLN A 207 35.55 19.97 7.24
CA GLN A 207 35.81 21.39 6.96
C GLN A 207 36.98 21.97 7.80
N LEU A 208 37.46 21.26 8.82
CA LEU A 208 38.56 21.72 9.67
C LEU A 208 39.92 21.57 8.98
N LYS A 209 40.85 22.47 9.31
CA LYS A 209 42.25 22.42 8.85
C LYS A 209 43.13 21.67 9.85
N PRO A 210 44.17 20.96 9.41
CA PRO A 210 45.15 20.36 10.32
C PRO A 210 45.87 21.44 11.16
N PRO A 211 46.18 21.19 12.44
CA PRO A 211 46.00 19.93 13.18
C PRO A 211 44.67 19.85 13.98
N ALA A 212 43.78 20.85 13.84
CA ALA A 212 42.56 20.92 14.62
C ALA A 212 41.56 19.80 14.27
N ASP A 213 41.64 19.22 13.07
CA ASP A 213 40.85 18.08 12.63
C ASP A 213 41.16 16.80 13.42
N ALA A 214 42.42 16.50 13.73
CA ALA A 214 42.85 15.21 14.28
C ALA A 214 42.10 14.80 15.56
N GLN A 215 41.97 15.71 16.53
CA GLN A 215 41.25 15.42 17.78
C GLN A 215 39.76 15.17 17.55
N TRP A 216 39.14 15.93 16.64
CA TRP A 216 37.72 15.78 16.33
C TRP A 216 37.46 14.54 15.47
N SER A 217 38.37 14.18 14.56
CA SER A 217 38.34 12.94 13.81
C SER A 217 38.36 11.72 14.73
N SER A 218 39.26 11.65 15.71
CA SER A 218 39.29 10.52 16.66
C SER A 218 38.01 10.43 17.51
N ARG A 219 37.44 11.59 17.91
CA ARG A 219 36.15 11.61 18.63
C ARG A 219 34.99 11.16 17.74
N LEU A 220 34.98 11.59 16.49
CA LEU A 220 33.97 11.20 15.51
C LEU A 220 34.07 9.71 15.16
N GLU A 221 35.28 9.16 15.01
CA GLU A 221 35.49 7.72 14.81
C GLU A 221 34.93 6.89 15.97
N ALA A 222 35.12 7.34 17.22
CA ALA A 222 34.51 6.67 18.37
C ALA A 222 32.97 6.70 18.31
N ILE A 223 32.38 7.85 17.99
CA ILE A 223 30.93 8.01 17.83
C ILE A 223 30.40 7.11 16.70
N VAL A 224 31.04 7.12 15.54
CA VAL A 224 30.61 6.34 14.37
C VAL A 224 30.75 4.84 14.65
N ARG A 225 31.81 4.40 15.34
CA ARG A 225 31.96 3.00 15.77
C ARG A 225 30.82 2.55 16.67
N GLU A 226 30.42 3.36 17.64
CA GLU A 226 29.32 3.03 18.54
C GLU A 226 27.94 3.11 17.85
N HIS A 227 27.79 4.04 16.90
CA HIS A 227 26.53 4.29 16.17
C HIS A 227 26.27 3.22 15.09
N GLN A 228 27.21 3.05 14.16
CA GLN A 228 27.08 2.23 12.95
C GLN A 228 28.09 1.08 12.89
N GLY A 229 28.82 0.81 13.97
CA GLY A 229 29.73 -0.33 14.05
C GLY A 229 30.91 -0.20 13.09
N VAL A 230 31.39 -1.36 12.66
CA VAL A 230 32.44 -1.49 11.65
C VAL A 230 32.04 -0.86 10.31
N ALA A 231 30.77 -0.97 9.92
CA ALA A 231 30.29 -0.45 8.64
C ALA A 231 30.39 1.07 8.57
N GLY A 232 29.99 1.75 9.66
CA GLY A 232 30.12 3.20 9.77
C GLY A 232 31.57 3.68 9.65
N LEU A 233 32.52 2.98 10.29
CA LEU A 233 33.94 3.37 10.23
C LEU A 233 34.51 3.29 8.80
N ALA A 234 34.15 2.24 8.06
CA ALA A 234 34.58 2.08 6.67
C ALA A 234 34.01 3.18 5.78
N GLN A 235 32.77 3.62 6.04
CA GLN A 235 32.15 4.75 5.35
C GLN A 235 32.80 6.09 5.73
N LEU A 236 32.97 6.37 7.02
CA LEU A 236 33.57 7.60 7.52
C LEU A 236 35.00 7.80 7.00
N GLY A 237 35.82 6.74 7.01
CA GLY A 237 37.18 6.79 6.50
C GLY A 237 37.26 7.22 5.02
N HIS A 238 36.22 6.95 4.24
CA HIS A 238 36.10 7.42 2.86
C HIS A 238 35.63 8.87 2.77
N GLU A 239 34.62 9.24 3.57
CA GLU A 239 34.07 10.60 3.59
C GLU A 239 35.08 11.65 4.05
N LEU A 240 36.04 11.26 4.89
CA LEU A 240 37.13 12.10 5.38
C LEU A 240 38.32 12.21 4.40
N LEU A 241 38.35 11.46 3.29
CA LEU A 241 39.40 11.63 2.26
C LEU A 241 39.27 13.01 1.61
N ARG A 242 40.42 13.68 1.42
CA ARG A 242 40.51 14.99 0.74
C ARG A 242 40.66 14.78 -0.78
N ASP A 243 40.17 15.74 -1.57
CA ASP A 243 40.27 15.71 -3.03
C ASP A 243 41.72 15.49 -3.48
N GLY A 244 41.96 14.44 -4.28
CA GLY A 244 43.28 14.05 -4.79
C GLY A 244 43.96 12.88 -4.07
N GLN A 245 43.36 12.30 -3.02
CA GLN A 245 43.78 10.99 -2.51
C GLN A 245 43.02 9.86 -3.21
N ASP A 246 43.76 8.83 -3.63
CA ASP A 246 43.29 7.76 -4.53
C ASP A 246 41.98 7.12 -4.03
N SER A 247 41.04 6.88 -4.95
CA SER A 247 39.78 6.21 -4.64
C SER A 247 40.11 4.84 -4.04
N GLY A 248 39.75 4.62 -2.78
CA GLY A 248 40.22 3.49 -1.97
C GLY A 248 40.22 2.14 -2.69
N SER A 249 41.20 1.29 -2.34
CA SER A 249 41.42 -0.06 -2.90
C SER A 249 40.14 -0.80 -3.27
N GLU A 250 40.16 -1.56 -4.36
CA GLU A 250 39.06 -2.44 -4.81
C GLU A 250 38.49 -3.29 -3.66
N ALA A 251 39.36 -3.77 -2.75
CA ALA A 251 38.97 -4.49 -1.54
C ALA A 251 38.08 -3.68 -0.58
N ALA A 252 38.38 -2.38 -0.37
CA ALA A 252 37.58 -1.51 0.49
C ALA A 252 36.21 -1.20 -0.14
N THR A 253 36.15 -1.07 -1.47
CA THR A 253 34.89 -0.90 -2.20
C THR A 253 34.02 -2.15 -2.11
N GLN A 254 34.61 -3.34 -2.24
CA GLN A 254 33.91 -4.61 -2.08
C GLN A 254 33.37 -4.80 -0.65
N ILE A 255 34.15 -4.45 0.37
CA ILE A 255 33.72 -4.50 1.78
C ILE A 255 32.49 -3.60 2.02
N ARG A 256 32.49 -2.36 1.50
CA ARG A 256 31.33 -1.45 1.63
C ARG A 256 30.10 -1.97 0.91
N ALA A 257 30.28 -2.53 -0.29
CA ALA A 257 29.18 -3.15 -1.03
C ALA A 257 28.55 -4.30 -0.23
N GLN A 258 29.37 -5.15 0.40
CA GLN A 258 28.89 -6.21 1.30
C GLN A 258 28.18 -5.67 2.54
N GLN A 259 28.68 -4.58 3.14
CA GLN A 259 28.04 -3.97 4.30
C GLN A 259 26.66 -3.39 3.97
N ALA A 260 26.54 -2.70 2.83
CA ALA A 260 25.28 -2.17 2.33
C ALA A 260 24.29 -3.30 1.99
N GLU A 261 24.77 -4.35 1.31
CA GLU A 261 24.00 -5.56 1.04
C GLU A 261 23.50 -6.21 2.35
N GLY A 262 24.38 -6.37 3.35
CA GLY A 262 24.01 -6.96 4.63
C GLY A 262 22.96 -6.14 5.37
N LEU A 263 23.02 -4.80 5.33
CA LEU A 263 22.01 -3.95 5.94
C LEU A 263 20.67 -4.07 5.21
N GLN A 264 20.69 -4.12 3.88
CA GLN A 264 19.49 -4.33 3.08
C GLN A 264 18.85 -5.70 3.38
N LEU A 265 19.65 -6.76 3.51
CA LEU A 265 19.16 -8.09 3.87
C LEU A 265 18.59 -8.13 5.30
N LEU A 266 19.26 -7.46 6.24
CA LEU A 266 18.81 -7.32 7.64
C LEU A 266 17.43 -6.65 7.71
N LEU A 267 17.25 -5.55 6.99
CA LEU A 267 16.03 -4.73 7.02
C LEU A 267 14.89 -5.26 6.14
N GLY A 268 15.19 -6.08 5.14
CA GLY A 268 14.20 -6.46 4.11
C GLY A 268 13.92 -7.95 3.95
N SER A 269 14.78 -8.82 4.46
CA SER A 269 14.74 -10.25 4.10
C SER A 269 14.75 -11.22 5.27
N LEU A 270 14.84 -10.73 6.50
CA LEU A 270 14.77 -11.58 7.69
C LEU A 270 13.35 -12.06 7.95
N GLU A 271 13.23 -13.33 8.32
CA GLU A 271 12.01 -13.86 8.92
C GLU A 271 11.91 -13.37 10.37
N LEU A 272 10.82 -12.68 10.69
CA LEU A 272 10.56 -12.12 12.02
C LEU A 272 9.32 -12.78 12.65
N PRO A 273 9.30 -12.97 13.99
CA PRO A 273 10.38 -12.69 14.94
C PRO A 273 11.55 -13.68 14.80
N ILE A 274 12.74 -13.28 15.23
CA ILE A 274 13.93 -14.14 15.24
C ILE A 274 13.76 -15.22 16.32
N ARG A 275 13.60 -16.46 15.87
CA ARG A 275 13.34 -17.63 16.74
C ARG A 275 14.61 -18.31 17.24
N ASP A 276 15.63 -18.39 16.38
CA ASP A 276 16.87 -19.14 16.65
C ASP A 276 18.09 -18.24 16.60
N ARG A 277 19.09 -18.55 17.44
CA ARG A 277 20.39 -17.84 17.50
C ARG A 277 20.23 -16.32 17.65
N ARG A 278 19.16 -15.89 18.33
CA ARG A 278 18.80 -14.48 18.55
C ARG A 278 19.94 -13.68 19.18
N THR A 279 20.51 -14.19 20.28
CA THR A 279 21.63 -13.54 20.98
C THR A 279 22.83 -13.34 20.05
N ASP A 280 23.22 -14.39 19.32
CA ASP A 280 24.36 -14.35 18.41
C ASP A 280 24.14 -13.36 17.27
N LEU A 281 22.93 -13.33 16.69
CA LEU A 281 22.59 -12.39 15.63
C LEU A 281 22.66 -10.95 16.12
N TYR A 282 22.05 -10.63 17.27
CA TYR A 282 22.11 -9.28 17.84
C TYR A 282 23.54 -8.85 18.19
N GLN A 283 24.37 -9.76 18.70
CA GLN A 283 25.77 -9.47 18.99
C GLN A 283 26.55 -9.13 17.72
N ARG A 284 26.35 -9.91 16.64
CA ARG A 284 26.98 -9.63 15.34
C ARG A 284 26.47 -8.34 14.72
N VAL A 285 25.17 -8.06 14.85
CA VAL A 285 24.56 -6.80 14.37
C VAL A 285 25.13 -5.61 15.12
N ASP A 286 25.31 -5.67 16.46
CA ASP A 286 25.97 -4.59 17.21
C ASP A 286 27.43 -4.40 16.78
N GLN A 287 28.16 -5.49 16.53
CA GLN A 287 29.55 -5.40 16.04
C GLN A 287 29.64 -4.74 14.65
N VAL A 288 28.79 -5.16 13.71
CA VAL A 288 28.88 -4.72 12.31
C VAL A 288 28.18 -3.38 12.07
N TYR A 289 27.02 -3.17 12.70
CA TYR A 289 26.11 -2.04 12.46
C TYR A 289 25.82 -1.19 13.72
N GLY A 290 26.47 -1.47 14.86
CA GLY A 290 26.38 -0.65 16.07
C GLY A 290 24.98 -0.60 16.70
N ALA A 291 24.77 0.43 17.52
CA ALA A 291 23.49 0.69 18.17
C ALA A 291 22.37 0.95 17.14
N TYR A 292 22.70 1.50 15.96
CA TYR A 292 21.76 1.72 14.86
C TYR A 292 21.15 0.40 14.37
N GLY A 293 21.99 -0.59 14.07
CA GLY A 293 21.52 -1.90 13.60
C GLY A 293 20.69 -2.64 14.64
N VAL A 294 21.12 -2.60 15.92
CA VAL A 294 20.37 -3.23 17.03
C VAL A 294 19.00 -2.58 17.21
N PHE A 295 18.94 -1.24 17.20
CA PHE A 295 17.69 -0.52 17.34
C PHE A 295 16.76 -0.82 16.18
N GLY A 296 17.25 -0.77 14.94
CA GLY A 296 16.45 -1.05 13.73
C GLY A 296 15.86 -2.46 13.76
N LEU A 297 16.70 -3.47 14.05
CA LEU A 297 16.25 -4.86 14.14
C LEU A 297 15.20 -5.05 15.25
N ALA A 298 15.46 -4.52 16.45
CA ALA A 298 14.53 -4.62 17.57
C ALA A 298 13.20 -3.91 17.28
N ALA A 299 13.23 -2.76 16.60
CA ALA A 299 12.03 -2.03 16.21
C ALA A 299 11.18 -2.83 15.22
N MET A 300 11.80 -3.49 14.24
CA MET A 300 11.10 -4.35 13.29
C MET A 300 10.46 -5.57 13.97
N GLU A 301 11.16 -6.19 14.92
CA GLU A 301 10.61 -7.31 15.68
C GLU A 301 9.43 -6.92 16.55
N LEU A 302 9.52 -5.78 17.24
CA LEU A 302 8.41 -5.24 18.01
C LEU A 302 7.21 -4.91 17.13
N ASN A 303 7.45 -4.40 15.92
CA ASN A 303 6.38 -4.16 14.96
C ASN A 303 5.69 -5.47 14.54
N GLN A 304 6.46 -6.53 14.28
CA GLN A 304 5.92 -7.85 13.93
C GLN A 304 5.16 -8.51 15.11
N LEU A 305 5.59 -8.27 16.34
CA LEU A 305 5.02 -8.78 17.59
C LEU A 305 3.98 -7.83 18.22
N SER A 306 3.56 -6.81 17.49
CA SER A 306 2.59 -5.85 18.02
C SER A 306 1.16 -6.40 17.93
N GLU A 307 0.41 -6.22 19.02
CA GLU A 307 -1.04 -6.40 19.07
C GLU A 307 -1.77 -5.06 18.86
N GLU A 308 -1.02 -3.95 18.91
CA GLU A 308 -1.53 -2.62 18.59
C GLU A 308 -2.13 -2.69 17.20
N HIS A 309 -3.40 -2.30 17.09
CA HIS A 309 -4.02 -2.21 15.79
C HIS A 309 -4.03 -3.56 15.01
N GLY A 310 -4.14 -4.67 15.75
CA GLY A 310 -4.07 -6.04 15.22
C GLY A 310 -5.41 -6.74 14.95
N ASP A 311 -6.56 -6.14 15.32
CA ASP A 311 -7.87 -6.56 14.78
C ASP A 311 -7.90 -6.37 13.25
N ALA A 312 -8.96 -6.72 12.52
CA ALA A 312 -9.13 -6.33 11.11
C ALA A 312 -10.52 -6.66 10.60
N SER A 313 -10.90 -6.14 9.44
CA SER A 313 -12.00 -6.74 8.70
C SER A 313 -11.55 -8.07 8.10
N VAL A 314 -12.43 -9.07 8.10
CA VAL A 314 -12.16 -10.37 7.45
C VAL A 314 -11.86 -10.16 5.97
N ASP A 315 -12.59 -9.25 5.33
CA ASP A 315 -12.46 -8.95 3.91
C ASP A 315 -11.09 -8.37 3.53
N SER A 316 -10.55 -7.44 4.33
CA SER A 316 -9.25 -6.83 4.06
C SER A 316 -8.08 -7.77 4.39
N GLU A 317 -8.24 -8.67 5.38
CA GLU A 317 -7.25 -9.72 5.67
C GLU A 317 -7.23 -10.80 4.59
N LEU A 318 -8.40 -11.14 4.03
CA LEU A 318 -8.48 -12.05 2.90
C LEU A 318 -7.80 -11.50 1.66
N SER A 319 -7.54 -10.19 1.56
CA SER A 319 -6.68 -9.65 0.50
C SER A 319 -5.28 -10.26 0.50
N LEU A 320 -4.81 -10.68 1.68
CA LEU A 320 -3.53 -11.36 1.90
C LEU A 320 -3.69 -12.89 1.97
N PHE A 321 -4.76 -13.44 1.41
CA PHE A 321 -5.09 -14.87 1.47
C PHE A 321 -4.00 -15.82 0.99
N TRP A 322 -3.11 -15.41 0.09
CA TRP A 322 -2.01 -16.24 -0.41
C TRP A 322 -0.69 -16.09 0.37
N TRP A 323 -0.60 -15.12 1.29
CA TRP A 323 0.59 -14.87 2.10
C TRP A 323 0.58 -15.72 3.36
N ASP A 324 1.75 -16.19 3.76
CA ASP A 324 1.90 -16.77 5.10
C ASP A 324 2.01 -15.66 6.13
N ARG A 325 1.42 -15.88 7.33
CA ARG A 325 1.45 -14.93 8.45
C ARG A 325 2.86 -14.60 8.96
N THR A 326 3.86 -15.41 8.62
CA THR A 326 5.27 -15.09 8.90
C THR A 326 5.83 -14.01 7.96
N LEU A 327 5.15 -13.71 6.86
CA LEU A 327 5.56 -12.69 5.89
C LEU A 327 5.03 -11.28 6.22
N TYR A 328 4.13 -11.15 7.20
CA TYR A 328 3.55 -9.86 7.58
C TYR A 328 3.00 -9.83 9.01
N GLY A 329 3.07 -8.68 9.68
CA GLY A 329 2.49 -8.45 11.01
C GLY A 329 0.96 -8.49 10.98
N ALA A 330 0.33 -8.77 12.12
CA ALA A 330 -1.14 -8.62 12.25
C ALA A 330 -1.51 -7.17 12.51
N ALA A 331 -0.60 -6.46 13.18
CA ALA A 331 -0.72 -5.05 13.41
C ALA A 331 -0.69 -4.26 12.11
N TRP A 332 -1.56 -3.25 12.07
CA TRP A 332 -1.54 -2.18 11.09
C TRP A 332 -1.85 -2.62 9.66
N ARG A 333 -1.68 -1.66 8.75
CA ARG A 333 -2.04 -1.76 7.34
C ARG A 333 -0.84 -2.06 6.44
N ARG A 334 -1.10 -2.75 5.32
CA ARG A 334 -0.09 -3.02 4.28
C ARG A 334 -0.41 -2.26 3.00
N ALA A 335 0.64 -1.75 2.34
CA ALA A 335 0.48 -1.14 1.02
C ALA A 335 -0.13 -2.16 0.07
N ASN A 336 -1.12 -1.74 -0.71
CA ASN A 336 -1.81 -2.56 -1.69
C ASN A 336 -0.99 -2.66 -2.99
N PRO A 337 -0.47 -3.84 -3.39
CA PRO A 337 0.25 -4.03 -4.65
C PRO A 337 -0.56 -3.70 -5.92
N LEU A 338 -1.89 -3.69 -5.85
CA LEU A 338 -2.77 -3.34 -6.96
C LEU A 338 -3.05 -1.83 -7.07
N HIS A 339 -2.71 -1.04 -6.06
CA HIS A 339 -2.93 0.41 -6.10
C HIS A 339 -2.21 1.02 -7.31
N HIS A 340 -2.87 1.91 -8.05
CA HIS A 340 -2.36 2.42 -9.33
C HIS A 340 -0.98 3.08 -9.24
N ALA A 341 -0.67 3.71 -8.10
CA ALA A 341 0.62 4.35 -7.84
C ALA A 341 1.59 3.45 -7.04
N PHE A 342 1.30 2.16 -6.89
CA PHE A 342 2.20 1.23 -6.20
C PHE A 342 3.50 1.07 -6.99
N LYS A 343 4.62 1.42 -6.36
CA LYS A 343 5.94 1.26 -6.96
C LYS A 343 6.45 -0.13 -6.64
N LYS A 344 6.51 -1.00 -7.66
CA LYS A 344 7.18 -2.29 -7.54
C LYS A 344 8.67 -2.07 -7.27
N ALA A 345 9.19 -2.68 -6.21
CA ALA A 345 10.63 -2.85 -6.06
C ALA A 345 11.11 -3.82 -7.15
N GLY A 346 12.34 -3.64 -7.65
CA GLY A 346 12.95 -4.62 -8.57
C GLY A 346 13.05 -5.97 -7.86
N ALA A 347 12.19 -6.93 -8.21
CA ALA A 347 12.06 -8.17 -7.45
C ALA A 347 12.93 -9.29 -8.05
N ALA A 348 13.69 -9.96 -7.18
CA ALA A 348 14.43 -11.18 -7.50
C ALA A 348 13.52 -12.44 -7.55
N HIS A 349 12.24 -12.29 -7.20
CA HIS A 349 11.25 -13.35 -7.13
C HIS A 349 9.89 -12.87 -7.67
N ARG A 350 8.96 -13.81 -7.90
CA ARG A 350 7.57 -13.47 -8.26
C ARG A 350 6.84 -12.84 -7.08
N ASP A 351 5.98 -11.87 -7.37
CA ASP A 351 5.08 -11.28 -6.38
C ASP A 351 3.97 -12.30 -6.01
N ILE A 352 3.67 -12.43 -4.73
CA ILE A 352 2.46 -13.14 -4.29
C ILE A 352 1.26 -12.26 -4.67
N PRO A 353 0.25 -12.79 -5.38
CA PRO A 353 -0.84 -11.97 -5.90
C PRO A 353 -1.88 -11.62 -4.83
N VAL A 354 -2.44 -10.41 -4.90
CA VAL A 354 -3.53 -9.96 -4.02
C VAL A 354 -4.83 -10.60 -4.45
N LEU A 355 -5.57 -11.14 -3.48
CA LEU A 355 -6.94 -11.56 -3.73
C LEU A 355 -7.85 -10.35 -3.56
N MET A 356 -8.62 -10.02 -4.59
CA MET A 356 -9.61 -8.96 -4.45
C MET A 356 -10.80 -9.50 -3.65
N VAL A 357 -11.39 -8.69 -2.77
CA VAL A 357 -12.47 -9.13 -1.87
C VAL A 357 -13.60 -8.12 -1.82
N SER A 358 -14.82 -8.61 -1.90
CA SER A 358 -16.06 -7.85 -1.68
C SER A 358 -17.02 -8.68 -0.83
N ARG A 359 -18.00 -8.02 -0.22
CA ARG A 359 -19.01 -8.63 0.63
C ARG A 359 -20.42 -8.48 0.05
N LEU A 360 -21.21 -9.54 0.07
CA LEU A 360 -22.66 -9.53 -0.18
C LEU A 360 -23.40 -9.76 1.12
N ASP A 361 -23.67 -8.67 1.83
CA ASP A 361 -24.22 -8.70 3.18
C ASP A 361 -25.04 -7.43 3.46
N ALA A 362 -26.00 -7.53 4.36
CA ALA A 362 -26.94 -6.48 4.76
C ALA A 362 -27.68 -6.93 6.03
N SER A 363 -28.58 -6.10 6.58
CA SER A 363 -29.34 -6.45 7.79
C SER A 363 -30.17 -7.73 7.69
N THR A 364 -30.50 -8.15 6.46
CA THR A 364 -31.16 -9.42 6.16
C THR A 364 -30.55 -10.07 4.92
N ALA A 365 -30.69 -11.39 4.81
CA ALA A 365 -30.24 -12.14 3.64
C ALA A 365 -30.99 -11.79 2.35
N ASP A 366 -32.25 -11.35 2.45
CA ASP A 366 -33.01 -10.87 1.29
C ASP A 366 -32.42 -9.55 0.75
N LEU A 367 -32.06 -8.62 1.64
CA LEU A 367 -31.37 -7.40 1.24
C LEU A 367 -29.99 -7.70 0.65
N ALA A 368 -29.26 -8.67 1.21
CA ALA A 368 -27.95 -9.11 0.70
C ALA A 368 -28.05 -9.71 -0.71
N SER A 369 -29.01 -10.62 -0.94
CA SER A 369 -29.33 -11.14 -2.28
C SER A 369 -29.77 -10.02 -3.23
N GLY A 370 -30.52 -9.05 -2.71
CA GLY A 370 -30.99 -7.88 -3.44
C GLY A 370 -29.85 -6.99 -3.98
N LEU A 371 -28.65 -7.00 -3.38
CA LEU A 371 -27.50 -6.25 -3.91
C LEU A 371 -27.13 -6.73 -5.31
N VAL A 372 -27.09 -8.05 -5.51
CA VAL A 372 -26.80 -8.69 -6.80
C VAL A 372 -27.89 -8.33 -7.81
N ASP A 373 -29.14 -8.35 -7.37
CA ASP A 373 -30.29 -8.11 -8.23
C ASP A 373 -30.32 -6.67 -8.73
N ARG A 374 -30.09 -5.71 -7.83
CA ARG A 374 -30.00 -4.30 -8.17
C ARG A 374 -28.78 -4.01 -9.05
N ALA A 375 -27.65 -4.67 -8.82
CA ALA A 375 -26.45 -4.53 -9.65
C ALA A 375 -26.72 -4.98 -11.09
N MET A 376 -27.23 -6.19 -11.29
CA MET A 376 -27.55 -6.71 -12.63
C MET A 376 -28.65 -5.90 -13.33
N GLU A 377 -29.63 -5.41 -12.56
CA GLU A 377 -30.67 -4.55 -13.12
C GLU A 377 -30.08 -3.24 -13.68
N ALA A 378 -29.21 -2.61 -12.91
CA ALA A 378 -28.55 -1.37 -13.33
C ALA A 378 -27.58 -1.58 -14.50
N GLU A 379 -26.91 -2.73 -14.60
CA GLU A 379 -26.08 -3.08 -15.78
C GLU A 379 -26.92 -3.23 -17.05
N ARG A 380 -28.15 -3.75 -16.92
CA ARG A 380 -29.07 -3.94 -18.05
C ARG A 380 -29.73 -2.62 -18.47
N GLN A 381 -30.22 -1.84 -17.52
CA GLN A 381 -30.96 -0.61 -17.80
C GLN A 381 -30.05 0.61 -18.02
N GLY A 382 -28.85 0.58 -17.43
CA GLY A 382 -28.02 1.74 -17.17
C GLY A 382 -28.40 2.42 -15.86
N LEU A 383 -27.39 2.86 -15.10
CA LEU A 383 -27.61 3.67 -13.90
C LEU A 383 -28.00 5.09 -14.31
N SER A 384 -29.03 5.67 -13.69
CA SER A 384 -29.44 7.06 -13.92
C SER A 384 -29.80 7.73 -12.60
N GLY A 385 -29.73 9.06 -12.56
CA GLY A 385 -29.98 9.87 -11.36
C GLY A 385 -28.95 10.98 -11.22
N THR A 386 -28.74 11.41 -9.99
CA THR A 386 -27.87 12.54 -9.66
C THR A 386 -26.64 12.08 -8.87
N VAL A 387 -25.50 12.70 -9.15
CA VAL A 387 -24.27 12.55 -8.37
C VAL A 387 -24.27 13.60 -7.25
N TYR A 388 -24.29 13.17 -5.99
CA TYR A 388 -24.24 14.03 -4.82
C TYR A 388 -22.87 13.97 -4.15
N LEU A 389 -22.29 15.13 -3.88
CA LEU A 389 -20.94 15.26 -3.33
C LEU A 389 -20.97 16.18 -2.13
N ASP A 390 -20.52 15.69 -0.97
CA ASP A 390 -20.60 16.41 0.30
C ASP A 390 -19.20 16.85 0.75
N ALA A 391 -18.78 18.03 0.27
CA ALA A 391 -17.52 18.67 0.64
C ALA A 391 -17.72 19.68 1.77
N ARG A 392 -16.66 20.01 2.49
CA ARG A 392 -16.63 20.97 3.59
C ARG A 392 -15.90 22.27 3.24
N GLY A 393 -15.35 22.37 2.03
CA GLY A 393 -14.58 23.54 1.58
C GLY A 393 -13.22 23.67 2.27
N LEU A 394 -12.62 22.54 2.67
CA LEU A 394 -11.33 22.53 3.35
C LEU A 394 -10.20 22.79 2.33
N PRO A 395 -9.38 23.85 2.53
CA PRO A 395 -8.22 24.08 1.68
C PRO A 395 -7.10 23.08 2.03
N VAL A 396 -6.32 22.68 1.02
CA VAL A 396 -5.09 21.92 1.23
C VAL A 396 -4.06 22.82 1.89
N LYS A 397 -3.63 22.48 3.10
CA LYS A 397 -2.64 23.29 3.85
C LYS A 397 -1.21 22.98 3.44
N ASP A 398 -0.90 21.70 3.27
CA ASP A 398 0.42 21.20 2.91
C ASP A 398 0.31 19.80 2.25
N PRO A 399 1.40 19.26 1.65
CA PRO A 399 1.34 17.99 0.92
C PRO A 399 0.92 16.76 1.75
N SER A 400 1.06 16.81 3.08
CA SER A 400 0.70 15.71 3.98
C SER A 400 -0.76 15.79 4.46
N ASP A 401 -1.43 16.92 4.24
CA ASP A 401 -2.83 17.15 4.64
C ASP A 401 -3.78 16.21 3.87
N THR A 402 -4.17 15.11 4.52
CA THR A 402 -5.11 14.14 3.93
C THR A 402 -6.53 14.71 3.85
N TYR A 403 -6.97 15.49 4.84
CA TYR A 403 -8.33 16.03 4.89
C TYR A 403 -8.58 17.05 3.78
N GLY A 404 -7.69 18.02 3.63
CA GLY A 404 -7.78 19.01 2.55
C GLY A 404 -7.73 18.35 1.16
N ARG A 405 -6.92 17.30 0.97
CA ARG A 405 -6.83 16.58 -0.31
C ARG A 405 -8.10 15.82 -0.68
N TYR A 406 -8.68 15.06 0.26
CA TYR A 406 -9.93 14.33 -0.03
C TYR A 406 -11.10 15.30 -0.23
N ASP A 407 -11.14 16.41 0.49
CA ASP A 407 -12.13 17.47 0.28
C ASP A 407 -11.99 18.11 -1.11
N GLN A 408 -10.77 18.42 -1.52
CA GLN A 408 -10.48 18.91 -2.86
C GLN A 408 -10.89 17.89 -3.93
N SER A 409 -10.65 16.60 -3.71
CA SER A 409 -11.04 15.54 -4.65
C SER A 409 -12.55 15.46 -4.88
N LEU A 410 -13.39 15.75 -3.88
CA LEU A 410 -14.84 15.86 -4.09
C LEU A 410 -15.20 17.02 -5.02
N ARG A 411 -14.54 18.18 -4.86
CA ARG A 411 -14.75 19.35 -5.73
C ARG A 411 -14.25 19.07 -7.15
N ASP A 412 -13.13 18.36 -7.27
CA ASP A 412 -12.59 17.96 -8.57
C ASP A 412 -13.48 16.90 -9.24
N LEU A 413 -14.08 15.98 -8.48
CA LEU A 413 -15.09 15.06 -8.96
C LEU A 413 -16.35 15.78 -9.45
N HIS A 414 -16.80 16.81 -8.74
CA HIS A 414 -17.91 17.66 -9.21
C HIS A 414 -17.62 18.26 -10.59
N GLN A 415 -16.41 18.83 -10.75
CA GLN A 415 -15.96 19.37 -12.03
C GLN A 415 -15.89 18.29 -13.11
N PHE A 416 -15.28 17.14 -12.80
CA PHE A 416 -15.14 16.02 -13.73
C PHE A 416 -16.50 15.55 -14.25
N VAL A 417 -17.47 15.33 -13.36
CA VAL A 417 -18.82 14.87 -13.74
C VAL A 417 -19.49 15.89 -14.65
N THR A 418 -19.40 17.18 -14.32
CA THR A 418 -20.02 18.27 -15.07
C THR A 418 -19.39 18.46 -16.46
N GLN A 419 -18.09 18.21 -16.60
CA GLN A 419 -17.34 18.45 -17.84
C GLN A 419 -17.29 17.23 -18.78
N HIS A 420 -17.35 16.01 -18.23
CA HIS A 420 -17.03 14.79 -18.97
C HIS A 420 -18.13 13.74 -19.01
N THR A 421 -19.27 14.01 -18.37
CA THR A 421 -20.42 13.09 -18.33
C THR A 421 -21.74 13.81 -18.64
N THR A 422 -22.84 13.05 -18.71
CA THR A 422 -24.20 13.59 -18.83
C THR A 422 -24.95 13.61 -17.50
N TYR A 423 -24.33 13.20 -16.40
CA TYR A 423 -24.98 13.18 -15.08
C TYR A 423 -25.11 14.59 -14.53
N ARG A 424 -26.22 14.82 -13.84
CA ARG A 424 -26.33 15.97 -12.94
C ARG A 424 -25.38 15.76 -11.77
N SER A 425 -24.62 16.80 -11.42
CA SER A 425 -23.76 16.82 -10.25
C SER A 425 -24.20 17.91 -9.28
N GLN A 426 -24.42 17.55 -8.02
CA GLN A 426 -24.77 18.47 -6.94
C GLN A 426 -23.71 18.40 -5.85
N LEU A 427 -23.04 19.53 -5.64
CA LEU A 427 -22.01 19.69 -4.62
C LEU A 427 -22.56 20.54 -3.48
N ASP A 428 -22.55 19.99 -2.26
CA ASP A 428 -22.50 20.80 -1.04
C ASP A 428 -21.02 21.06 -0.73
N ASN A 429 -20.67 22.31 -0.43
CA ASN A 429 -19.29 22.72 -0.13
C ASN A 429 -19.22 23.52 1.17
N ALA A 430 -20.11 23.19 2.12
CA ALA A 430 -20.21 23.82 3.41
C ALA A 430 -20.19 22.77 4.53
N GLU A 431 -19.85 23.19 5.74
CA GLU A 431 -19.84 22.30 6.92
C GLU A 431 -21.24 21.75 7.28
N ALA A 432 -22.30 22.37 6.77
CA ALA A 432 -23.69 21.99 7.03
C ALA A 432 -24.05 20.60 6.48
N ARG A 433 -23.45 20.16 5.37
CA ARG A 433 -23.63 18.83 4.76
C ARG A 433 -25.07 18.51 4.35
N PHE A 434 -25.29 17.36 3.67
CA PHE A 434 -26.63 16.89 3.31
C PHE A 434 -27.42 16.35 4.52
N GLN A 435 -27.92 17.23 5.38
CA GLN A 435 -28.49 16.84 6.67
C GLN A 435 -30.03 16.77 6.75
N ARG A 436 -30.74 17.19 5.68
CA ARG A 436 -32.22 17.20 5.70
C ARG A 436 -32.77 15.93 5.07
N PRO A 437 -33.81 15.29 5.65
CA PRO A 437 -34.47 14.18 5.02
C PRO A 437 -34.91 14.50 3.58
N GLY A 438 -34.57 13.62 2.64
CA GLY A 438 -34.84 13.82 1.21
C GLY A 438 -34.07 14.96 0.52
N ALA A 439 -32.98 15.48 1.11
CA ALA A 439 -32.14 16.51 0.47
C ALA A 439 -31.45 16.04 -0.81
N ALA A 440 -31.25 14.74 -0.95
CA ALA A 440 -30.64 14.08 -2.10
C ALA A 440 -31.63 13.05 -2.68
N PRO A 441 -32.64 13.49 -3.45
CA PRO A 441 -33.49 12.56 -4.20
C PRO A 441 -32.66 11.87 -5.30
N ASP A 442 -33.12 10.71 -5.79
CA ASP A 442 -32.60 10.06 -7.00
C ASP A 442 -31.07 9.86 -7.08
N VAL A 443 -30.42 9.47 -5.98
CA VAL A 443 -28.98 9.26 -5.92
C VAL A 443 -28.53 8.13 -6.85
N ALA A 444 -27.67 8.46 -7.82
CA ALA A 444 -26.92 7.49 -8.61
C ALA A 444 -25.53 7.24 -8.02
N PHE A 445 -24.87 8.31 -7.56
CA PHE A 445 -23.58 8.22 -6.87
C PHE A 445 -23.54 9.18 -5.68
N TYR A 446 -22.96 8.75 -4.57
CA TYR A 446 -22.67 9.60 -3.42
C TYR A 446 -21.24 9.41 -2.89
N SER A 447 -20.56 10.52 -2.57
CA SER A 447 -19.36 10.48 -1.72
C SER A 447 -19.24 11.76 -0.92
N GLY A 448 -18.81 11.67 0.34
CA GLY A 448 -18.51 12.89 1.09
C GLY A 448 -18.32 12.78 2.59
N TRP A 449 -18.15 13.96 3.19
CA TRP A 449 -18.16 14.20 4.62
C TRP A 449 -19.59 14.27 5.12
N TYR A 450 -20.13 13.13 5.50
CA TYR A 450 -21.40 13.05 6.20
C TYR A 450 -21.24 13.25 7.71
N ARG A 451 -22.21 12.75 8.49
CA ARG A 451 -22.18 12.73 9.95
C ARG A 451 -21.68 11.38 10.49
N LEU A 452 -20.55 11.44 11.19
CA LEU A 452 -19.91 10.28 11.81
C LEU A 452 -20.88 9.50 12.68
N ARG A 453 -21.00 8.19 12.40
CA ARG A 453 -21.78 7.20 13.17
C ARG A 453 -23.27 7.55 13.30
N GLN A 454 -23.81 8.40 12.43
CA GLN A 454 -25.19 8.84 12.49
C GLN A 454 -25.74 9.01 11.07
N TYR A 455 -26.41 7.97 10.58
CA TYR A 455 -27.16 8.04 9.33
C TYR A 455 -28.34 9.01 9.47
N GLU A 456 -28.41 10.01 8.60
CA GLU A 456 -29.56 10.89 8.45
C GLU A 456 -30.22 10.50 7.11
N ASP A 457 -31.55 10.43 7.08
CA ASP A 457 -32.29 9.86 5.94
C ASP A 457 -32.39 10.84 4.75
N ALA A 458 -31.25 11.39 4.34
CA ALA A 458 -31.14 12.42 3.33
C ALA A 458 -31.26 11.88 1.91
N PHE A 459 -31.06 10.57 1.71
CA PHE A 459 -30.80 9.96 0.42
C PHE A 459 -31.92 9.03 -0.03
N THR A 460 -32.41 9.23 -1.26
CA THR A 460 -33.22 8.22 -1.95
C THR A 460 -32.39 7.59 -3.05
N PHE A 461 -31.93 6.35 -2.82
CA PHE A 461 -31.06 5.65 -3.76
C PHE A 461 -31.81 5.10 -4.97
N ARG A 462 -31.25 5.29 -6.16
CA ARG A 462 -31.70 4.63 -7.39
C ARG A 462 -31.19 3.19 -7.42
N THR A 463 -31.90 2.32 -8.12
CA THR A 463 -31.40 0.96 -8.40
C THR A 463 -30.05 1.05 -9.10
N GLY A 464 -29.01 0.51 -8.47
CA GLY A 464 -27.63 0.61 -8.93
C GLY A 464 -26.80 1.69 -8.22
N ALA A 465 -27.37 2.43 -7.26
CA ALA A 465 -26.63 3.48 -6.59
C ALA A 465 -25.36 2.96 -5.90
N ILE A 466 -24.28 3.72 -6.06
CA ILE A 466 -22.99 3.48 -5.40
C ILE A 466 -22.73 4.65 -4.48
N GLY A 467 -22.33 4.41 -3.24
CA GLY A 467 -21.88 5.55 -2.43
C GLY A 467 -21.27 5.20 -1.11
N TYR A 468 -20.50 6.13 -0.56
CA TYR A 468 -19.81 5.92 0.71
C TYR A 468 -19.61 7.22 1.48
N HIS A 469 -19.64 7.07 2.80
CA HIS A 469 -19.27 8.12 3.73
C HIS A 469 -17.81 7.95 4.15
N MET A 470 -17.00 9.00 3.99
CA MET A 470 -15.58 9.02 4.41
C MET A 470 -15.45 9.25 5.92
N ALA A 471 -15.82 8.24 6.71
CA ALA A 471 -15.72 8.27 8.17
C ALA A 471 -15.38 6.92 8.79
N SER A 472 -14.83 7.00 9.99
CA SER A 472 -14.38 5.84 10.75
C SER A 472 -15.54 5.04 11.32
N ALA A 473 -15.35 3.72 11.43
CA ALA A 473 -16.29 2.83 12.11
C ALA A 473 -17.71 2.83 11.51
N GLU A 474 -17.88 3.11 10.21
CA GLU A 474 -19.18 3.14 9.55
C GLU A 474 -19.75 1.75 9.20
N ALA A 475 -18.94 0.69 9.37
CA ALA A 475 -19.30 -0.72 9.20
C ALA A 475 -18.98 -1.54 10.47
N VAL A 476 -19.30 -1.02 11.66
CA VAL A 476 -19.10 -1.78 12.91
C VAL A 476 -20.05 -2.97 13.00
N SER A 477 -21.27 -2.87 12.48
CA SER A 477 -22.11 -4.03 12.21
C SER A 477 -22.90 -3.81 10.93
N LEU A 478 -23.33 -4.90 10.30
CA LEU A 478 -24.29 -4.84 9.20
C LEU A 478 -25.66 -5.39 9.62
N HIS A 479 -25.76 -5.99 10.81
CA HIS A 479 -26.95 -6.73 11.27
C HIS A 479 -27.60 -6.13 12.51
N SER A 480 -26.82 -5.52 13.40
CA SER A 480 -27.34 -5.00 14.67
C SER A 480 -28.41 -3.93 14.45
N SER A 481 -29.59 -4.10 15.06
CA SER A 481 -30.70 -3.15 14.93
C SER A 481 -30.39 -1.76 15.50
N GLY A 482 -29.47 -1.69 16.48
CA GLY A 482 -29.01 -0.44 17.08
C GLY A 482 -27.86 0.25 16.34
N GLU A 483 -27.41 -0.30 15.21
CA GLU A 483 -26.32 0.29 14.43
C GLU A 483 -26.79 1.52 13.65
N SER A 484 -26.16 2.66 13.92
CA SER A 484 -26.44 3.97 13.33
C SER A 484 -25.44 4.38 12.24
N GLY A 485 -24.43 3.54 11.97
CA GLY A 485 -23.42 3.76 10.93
C GLY A 485 -23.99 3.72 9.51
N TRP A 486 -23.27 4.35 8.58
CA TRP A 486 -23.63 4.52 7.19
C TRP A 486 -23.92 3.20 6.49
N CYS A 487 -23.04 2.19 6.61
CA CYS A 487 -23.13 1.01 5.74
C CYS A 487 -24.44 0.25 5.94
N LYS A 488 -24.79 -0.15 7.18
CA LYS A 488 -26.06 -0.83 7.46
C LYS A 488 -27.24 0.00 6.96
N ASN A 489 -27.30 1.28 7.34
CA ASN A 489 -28.48 2.09 7.08
C ASN A 489 -28.63 2.42 5.58
N ALA A 490 -27.56 2.71 4.86
CA ALA A 490 -27.61 2.88 3.41
C ALA A 490 -28.07 1.60 2.68
N LEU A 491 -27.64 0.42 3.15
CA LEU A 491 -28.09 -0.88 2.63
C LEU A 491 -29.58 -1.11 2.87
N ASP A 492 -30.08 -0.78 4.06
CA ASP A 492 -31.51 -0.86 4.41
C ASP A 492 -32.36 0.09 3.55
N HIS A 493 -31.79 1.23 3.14
CA HIS A 493 -32.45 2.21 2.26
C HIS A 493 -32.21 1.93 0.76
N GLY A 494 -31.64 0.77 0.42
CA GLY A 494 -31.62 0.25 -0.95
C GLY A 494 -30.40 0.65 -1.79
N ILE A 495 -29.32 1.16 -1.19
CA ILE A 495 -28.06 1.32 -1.93
C ILE A 495 -27.60 -0.03 -2.50
N THR A 496 -26.99 -0.03 -3.69
CA THR A 496 -26.52 -1.25 -4.36
C THR A 496 -25.09 -1.61 -3.97
N ALA A 497 -24.25 -0.60 -3.78
CA ALA A 497 -22.88 -0.79 -3.32
C ALA A 497 -22.44 0.34 -2.39
N THR A 498 -21.67 -0.03 -1.37
CA THR A 498 -21.10 0.91 -0.42
C THR A 498 -19.76 0.39 0.11
N LEU A 499 -19.04 1.22 0.86
CA LEU A 499 -17.86 0.81 1.59
C LEU A 499 -17.79 1.56 2.92
N GLY A 500 -17.10 0.95 3.87
CA GLY A 500 -16.90 1.52 5.20
C GLY A 500 -15.83 0.77 5.97
N SER A 501 -15.63 1.16 7.22
CA SER A 501 -14.58 0.59 8.06
C SER A 501 -15.16 -0.05 9.31
N VAL A 502 -14.59 -1.17 9.74
CA VAL A 502 -15.00 -1.89 10.97
C VAL A 502 -14.50 -1.24 12.26
N GLY A 503 -13.74 -0.14 12.14
CA GLY A 503 -13.07 0.63 13.19
C GLY A 503 -12.35 1.84 12.56
N GLU A 504 -11.37 2.45 13.23
CA GLU A 504 -10.62 3.61 12.71
C GLU A 504 -9.67 3.26 11.53
N PRO A 505 -9.89 3.71 10.29
CA PRO A 505 -9.06 3.30 9.16
C PRO A 505 -7.95 4.31 8.80
N TYR A 506 -7.99 5.52 9.37
CA TYR A 506 -7.41 6.74 8.81
C TYR A 506 -7.97 7.08 7.43
N LEU A 507 -8.01 8.37 7.10
CA LEU A 507 -8.68 8.85 5.90
C LEU A 507 -8.07 8.30 4.60
N ASP A 508 -6.75 8.15 4.56
CA ASP A 508 -6.02 7.67 3.37
C ASP A 508 -6.21 6.17 3.07
N ALA A 509 -7.02 5.46 3.87
CA ALA A 509 -7.50 4.11 3.55
C ALA A 509 -8.76 4.10 2.68
N PHE A 510 -9.50 5.21 2.60
CA PHE A 510 -10.60 5.32 1.64
C PHE A 510 -10.06 5.49 0.22
N PRO A 511 -10.74 4.91 -0.79
CA PRO A 511 -10.54 5.33 -2.17
C PRO A 511 -10.69 6.84 -2.30
N GLU A 512 -9.82 7.47 -3.07
CA GLU A 512 -9.97 8.89 -3.37
C GLU A 512 -11.21 9.11 -4.28
N PRO A 513 -12.12 10.05 -3.97
CA PRO A 513 -13.39 10.20 -4.69
C PRO A 513 -13.27 10.32 -6.20
N LEU A 514 -12.44 11.24 -6.71
CA LEU A 514 -12.27 11.44 -8.15
C LEU A 514 -11.71 10.18 -8.83
N GLU A 515 -10.69 9.57 -8.23
CA GLU A 515 -10.04 8.38 -8.80
C GLU A 515 -11.02 7.20 -8.88
N PHE A 516 -11.72 6.91 -7.79
CA PHE A 516 -12.65 5.77 -7.70
C PHE A 516 -13.85 5.93 -8.64
N ALA A 517 -14.52 7.08 -8.57
CA ALA A 517 -15.69 7.35 -9.42
C ALA A 517 -15.28 7.47 -10.89
N GLY A 518 -14.16 8.13 -11.17
CA GLY A 518 -13.62 8.29 -12.52
C GLY A 518 -13.37 6.94 -13.21
N LEU A 519 -12.70 6.01 -12.54
CA LEU A 519 -12.47 4.67 -13.07
C LEU A 519 -13.79 3.93 -13.36
N LEU A 520 -14.72 3.88 -12.40
CA LEU A 520 -16.02 3.22 -12.57
C LEU A 520 -16.81 3.80 -13.74
N MET A 521 -16.89 5.13 -13.84
CA MET A 521 -17.66 5.83 -14.89
C MET A 521 -17.15 5.56 -16.30
N THR A 522 -15.92 5.07 -16.47
CA THR A 522 -15.44 4.65 -17.80
C THR A 522 -16.05 3.34 -18.29
N GLY A 523 -16.68 2.56 -17.40
CA GLY A 523 -17.19 1.23 -17.71
C GLY A 523 -16.11 0.18 -17.98
N GLN A 524 -14.82 0.49 -17.78
CA GLN A 524 -13.71 -0.42 -18.09
C GLN A 524 -13.30 -1.30 -16.92
N TYR A 525 -13.75 -0.96 -15.71
CA TYR A 525 -13.39 -1.62 -14.47
C TYR A 525 -14.66 -2.01 -13.73
N SER A 526 -14.65 -3.18 -13.11
CA SER A 526 -15.69 -3.58 -12.16
C SER A 526 -15.54 -2.84 -10.83
N LEU A 527 -16.58 -2.89 -9.99
CA LEU A 527 -16.61 -2.29 -8.66
C LEU A 527 -15.37 -2.67 -7.83
N VAL A 528 -15.04 -3.97 -7.79
CA VAL A 528 -13.91 -4.45 -6.99
C VAL A 528 -12.58 -4.00 -7.56
N GLU A 529 -12.45 -3.94 -8.89
CA GLU A 529 -11.21 -3.49 -9.54
C GLU A 529 -10.96 -2.01 -9.31
N SER A 530 -11.98 -1.15 -9.46
CA SER A 530 -11.86 0.27 -9.13
C SER A 530 -11.51 0.47 -7.67
N TYR A 531 -12.09 -0.31 -6.76
CA TYR A 531 -11.77 -0.25 -5.34
C TYR A 531 -10.30 -0.61 -5.07
N TYR A 532 -9.79 -1.73 -5.59
CA TYR A 532 -8.40 -2.14 -5.37
C TYR A 532 -7.37 -1.28 -6.13
N LEU A 533 -7.73 -0.68 -7.27
CA LEU A 533 -6.85 0.24 -7.97
C LEU A 533 -6.66 1.57 -7.21
N THR A 534 -7.62 1.95 -6.36
CA THR A 534 -7.66 3.27 -5.68
C THR A 534 -7.55 3.19 -4.16
N SER A 535 -7.63 1.99 -3.58
CA SER A 535 -7.35 1.76 -2.17
C SER A 535 -5.85 1.61 -1.96
N ARG A 536 -5.26 2.49 -1.16
CA ARG A 536 -3.81 2.48 -0.86
C ARG A 536 -3.40 1.30 0.01
N TRP A 537 -4.32 0.80 0.82
CA TRP A 537 -4.04 -0.13 1.91
C TRP A 537 -4.93 -1.37 1.85
N VAL A 538 -4.34 -2.52 2.14
CA VAL A 538 -5.01 -3.82 2.41
C VAL A 538 -4.57 -4.33 3.77
N SER A 539 -5.29 -5.32 4.29
CA SER A 539 -5.18 -5.73 5.67
C SER A 539 -5.13 -4.50 6.56
N TRP A 540 -6.23 -3.73 6.55
CA TRP A 540 -6.80 -3.58 7.87
C TRP A 540 -8.33 -3.48 7.91
N ARG A 541 -8.91 -2.27 7.91
CA ARG A 541 -10.28 -2.08 8.43
C ARG A 541 -11.38 -1.95 7.39
N MET A 542 -11.02 -1.74 6.13
CA MET A 542 -11.99 -1.42 5.09
C MET A 542 -12.78 -2.65 4.64
N VAL A 543 -14.05 -2.43 4.31
CA VAL A 543 -14.98 -3.43 3.76
C VAL A 543 -15.68 -2.80 2.57
N LEU A 544 -15.61 -3.47 1.42
CA LEU A 544 -16.42 -3.16 0.24
C LEU A 544 -17.66 -4.06 0.29
N VAL A 545 -18.85 -3.47 0.26
CA VAL A 545 -20.13 -4.19 0.21
C VAL A 545 -20.78 -3.95 -1.14
N GLY A 546 -21.05 -5.03 -1.86
CA GLY A 546 -21.63 -5.00 -3.20
C GLY A 546 -21.14 -6.17 -4.05
N ASP A 547 -21.79 -6.38 -5.18
CA ASP A 547 -21.37 -7.37 -6.16
C ASP A 547 -20.01 -6.96 -6.78
N PRO A 548 -18.93 -7.74 -6.63
CA PRO A 548 -17.62 -7.37 -7.15
C PRO A 548 -17.60 -7.20 -8.66
N LEU A 549 -18.46 -7.92 -9.40
CA LEU A 549 -18.56 -7.85 -10.86
C LEU A 549 -19.37 -6.63 -11.32
N TYR A 550 -19.93 -5.86 -10.39
CA TYR A 550 -20.82 -4.76 -10.73
C TYR A 550 -20.14 -3.70 -11.61
N ASN A 551 -20.71 -3.44 -12.78
CA ASN A 551 -20.22 -2.40 -13.69
C ASN A 551 -21.38 -1.75 -14.48
N PRO A 552 -22.09 -0.76 -13.89
CA PRO A 552 -23.28 -0.19 -14.51
C PRO A 552 -22.98 0.61 -15.80
N TRP A 553 -21.72 0.97 -16.02
CA TRP A 553 -21.27 1.76 -17.18
C TRP A 553 -20.60 0.93 -18.26
N LYS A 554 -20.54 -0.40 -18.11
CA LYS A 554 -19.87 -1.30 -19.06
C LYS A 554 -20.33 -1.10 -20.51
N ASN A 555 -21.64 -1.12 -20.72
CA ASN A 555 -22.24 -1.02 -22.06
C ASN A 555 -22.46 0.43 -22.51
N ARG A 556 -22.50 1.36 -21.55
CA ARG A 556 -22.74 2.80 -21.77
C ARG A 556 -21.82 3.60 -20.86
N PRO A 557 -20.54 3.79 -21.26
CA PRO A 557 -19.60 4.57 -20.47
C PRO A 557 -20.14 5.98 -20.17
N ALA A 558 -20.11 6.40 -18.92
CA ALA A 558 -20.46 7.76 -18.52
C ALA A 558 -19.34 8.76 -18.87
N ALA A 559 -18.09 8.31 -18.84
CA ALA A 559 -16.91 9.09 -19.17
C ALA A 559 -16.01 8.36 -20.16
N LYS A 560 -15.27 9.11 -20.99
CA LYS A 560 -14.23 8.54 -21.86
C LYS A 560 -12.97 8.27 -21.06
N ARG A 561 -12.21 7.21 -21.39
CA ARG A 561 -10.90 6.92 -20.78
C ARG A 561 -9.93 8.09 -20.87
N SER A 562 -9.98 8.87 -21.96
CA SER A 562 -9.14 10.05 -22.16
C SER A 562 -9.43 11.20 -21.19
N ALA A 563 -10.58 11.18 -20.48
CA ALA A 563 -10.91 12.16 -19.45
C ALA A 563 -10.17 11.89 -18.13
N LEU A 564 -9.55 10.71 -17.98
CA LEU A 564 -8.84 10.30 -16.77
C LEU A 564 -7.45 10.95 -16.64
N THR A 565 -7.41 12.28 -16.64
CA THR A 565 -6.17 13.08 -16.62
C THR A 565 -5.45 13.09 -15.26
N MET A 566 -6.13 12.65 -14.19
CA MET A 566 -5.56 12.49 -12.86
C MET A 566 -4.52 11.35 -12.79
N PHE A 567 -4.58 10.38 -13.71
CA PHE A 567 -3.57 9.33 -13.84
C PHE A 567 -2.59 9.68 -14.95
N THR A 568 -1.28 9.47 -14.72
CA THR A 568 -0.27 9.60 -15.79
C THR A 568 -0.59 8.66 -16.96
N LEU A 569 -1.01 7.44 -16.63
CA LEU A 569 -1.59 6.46 -17.54
C LEU A 569 -2.74 5.78 -16.81
N ALA A 570 -3.90 5.68 -17.45
CA ALA A 570 -5.03 4.98 -16.88
C ALA A 570 -4.64 3.53 -16.54
N PRO A 571 -4.87 3.07 -15.30
CA PRO A 571 -4.33 1.80 -14.79
C PRO A 571 -4.81 0.59 -15.60
N ILE A 572 -4.02 -0.48 -15.61
CA ILE A 572 -4.45 -1.76 -16.19
C ILE A 572 -5.37 -2.45 -15.19
N ALA A 573 -6.54 -2.89 -15.65
CA ALA A 573 -7.49 -3.61 -14.81
C ALA A 573 -6.82 -4.84 -14.19
N PRO A 574 -7.01 -5.13 -12.89
CA PRO A 574 -6.45 -6.31 -12.26
C PRO A 574 -6.76 -7.62 -12.99
N SER A 575 -7.92 -7.75 -13.66
CA SER A 575 -8.24 -8.92 -14.49
C SER A 575 -7.36 -9.07 -15.74
N ASP A 576 -6.89 -7.96 -16.31
CA ASP A 576 -5.99 -7.90 -17.47
C ASP A 576 -4.52 -8.11 -17.09
N GLN A 577 -4.17 -8.00 -15.80
CA GLN A 577 -2.81 -8.21 -15.33
C GLN A 577 -2.43 -9.70 -15.31
N ALA A 578 -1.15 -10.00 -15.55
CA ALA A 578 -0.60 -11.34 -15.36
C ALA A 578 -0.78 -11.77 -13.89
N PHE A 579 -1.33 -12.96 -13.69
CA PHE A 579 -1.56 -13.54 -12.38
C PHE A 579 -0.57 -14.67 -12.16
N ALA A 580 0.41 -14.44 -11.29
CA ALA A 580 1.37 -15.47 -10.91
C ALA A 580 0.66 -16.61 -10.18
N ASP A 581 1.16 -17.84 -10.33
CA ASP A 581 0.75 -18.95 -9.47
C ASP A 581 1.09 -18.58 -8.02
N PRO A 582 0.09 -18.39 -7.14
CA PRO A 582 0.32 -17.91 -5.78
C PRO A 582 1.15 -18.87 -4.95
N LEU A 583 1.04 -20.18 -5.20
CA LEU A 583 1.77 -21.19 -4.44
C LEU A 583 3.26 -21.17 -4.81
N LEU A 584 3.56 -21.09 -6.11
CA LEU A 584 4.94 -20.96 -6.58
C LEU A 584 5.57 -19.62 -6.16
N ALA A 585 4.81 -18.52 -6.19
CA ALA A 585 5.29 -17.23 -5.72
C ALA A 585 5.65 -17.27 -4.22
N ARG A 586 4.82 -17.96 -3.41
CA ARG A 586 5.09 -18.14 -1.98
C ARG A 586 6.33 -19.00 -1.73
N ASP A 587 6.52 -20.07 -2.49
CA ASP A 587 7.71 -20.91 -2.39
C ASP A 587 8.98 -20.15 -2.82
N ASP A 588 8.89 -19.28 -3.83
CA ASP A 588 9.99 -18.39 -4.22
C ASP A 588 10.38 -17.43 -3.09
N VAL A 589 9.39 -16.82 -2.42
CA VAL A 589 9.64 -15.92 -1.27
C VAL A 589 10.35 -16.67 -0.14
N LYS A 590 9.91 -17.90 0.19
CA LYS A 590 10.57 -18.73 1.21
C LYS A 590 12.02 -19.07 0.85
N ARG A 591 12.24 -19.44 -0.41
CA ARG A 591 13.61 -19.73 -0.91
C ARG A 591 14.48 -18.49 -0.86
N PHE A 592 13.95 -17.34 -1.28
CA PHE A 592 14.64 -16.06 -1.22
C PHE A 592 15.01 -15.69 0.23
N GLN A 593 14.07 -15.77 1.18
CA GLN A 593 14.34 -15.51 2.61
C GLN A 593 15.43 -16.44 3.18
N SER A 594 15.37 -17.73 2.85
CA SER A 594 16.39 -18.70 3.28
C SER A 594 17.78 -18.36 2.73
N GLN A 595 17.88 -18.04 1.43
CA GLN A 595 19.12 -17.61 0.79
C GLN A 595 19.64 -16.30 1.37
N SER A 596 18.75 -15.32 1.58
CA SER A 596 19.05 -14.04 2.20
C SER A 596 19.59 -14.20 3.61
N ARG A 597 19.06 -15.13 4.40
CA ARG A 597 19.58 -15.45 5.74
C ARG A 597 20.99 -16.02 5.68
N ILE A 598 21.24 -16.99 4.79
CA ILE A 598 22.59 -17.57 4.62
C ILE A 598 23.58 -16.47 4.20
N ARG A 599 23.17 -15.60 3.27
CA ARG A 599 24.00 -14.50 2.78
C ARG A 599 24.29 -13.46 3.87
N LEU A 600 23.27 -13.09 4.66
CA LEU A 600 23.43 -12.19 5.80
C LEU A 600 24.39 -12.78 6.84
N ASP A 601 24.22 -14.05 7.23
CA ASP A 601 25.10 -14.72 8.17
C ASP A 601 26.56 -14.69 7.68
N ALA A 602 26.79 -14.96 6.39
CA ALA A 602 28.12 -14.92 5.78
C ALA A 602 28.73 -13.50 5.80
N ILE A 603 27.93 -12.47 5.47
CA ILE A 603 28.39 -11.07 5.53
C ILE A 603 28.75 -10.70 6.97
N LEU A 604 27.87 -10.95 7.93
CA LEU A 604 28.11 -10.63 9.34
C LEU A 604 29.34 -11.36 9.89
N GLN A 605 29.56 -12.62 9.51
CA GLN A 605 30.75 -13.38 9.91
C GLN A 605 32.03 -12.81 9.31
N ASN A 606 32.04 -12.54 8.01
CA ASN A 606 33.21 -11.99 7.33
C ASN A 606 33.58 -10.63 7.91
N GLN A 607 32.61 -9.71 8.04
CA GLN A 607 32.85 -8.36 8.55
C GLN A 607 33.34 -8.35 10.00
N ALA A 608 32.89 -9.28 10.84
CA ALA A 608 33.39 -9.44 12.21
C ALA A 608 34.83 -9.96 12.25
N GLN A 609 35.25 -10.81 11.28
CA GLN A 609 36.59 -11.39 11.23
C GLN A 609 37.65 -10.45 10.64
N THR A 610 37.29 -9.58 9.69
CA THR A 610 38.23 -8.65 9.05
C THR A 610 38.85 -7.63 10.02
N LEU A 611 38.39 -7.57 11.28
CA LEU A 611 38.76 -6.52 12.25
C LEU A 611 39.07 -7.01 13.69
N GLY A 612 39.58 -8.23 13.91
CA GLY A 612 40.09 -8.64 15.23
C GLY A 612 41.58 -9.04 15.23
N PRO A 613 42.40 -8.78 16.28
CA PRO A 613 42.34 -7.77 17.34
C PRO A 613 43.52 -6.76 17.24
N THR A 614 43.25 -5.48 17.03
CA THR A 614 44.22 -4.39 17.27
C THR A 614 43.65 -3.40 18.28
N ALA A 615 43.49 -3.88 19.52
CA ALA A 615 43.43 -3.09 20.75
C ALA A 615 43.33 -4.05 21.95
N GLN A 616 44.48 -4.51 22.44
CA GLN A 616 44.71 -4.69 23.88
C GLN A 616 45.55 -3.52 24.34
#